data_AF-A0A954E4I2-F1
#
_entry.id   AF-A0A954E4I2-F1
#
_cell.length_a   1.000
_cell.length_b   1.000
_cell.length_c   1.000
_cell.angle_alpha   90.00
_cell.angle_beta   90.00
_cell.angle_gamma   90.00
#
_symmetry.space_group_name_H-M   'P 1'
#
loop_
_entity.id
_entity.type
_entity.pdbx_description
1 polymer ?
#
loop_
_entity_poly.entity_id
_entity_poly.type
_entity_poly.pdbx_seq_one_letter_code
_entity_poly.pdbx_strand_id
1 'polypeptide(L)'
;MSGRELTYEHMNLRQLSELEYILLGDLRDVLEEDSTEENRKWLSMLVDALLRTLPREFILREEGGYLEEIVMNCPELDSSVQQLQEEHITLCSQLRSLATRLHGTTDFQVEADSLKRQLGAWMNCLQAHNRHEERLVQQAYQQDTGGGD
;
A
#
# COMPACT_ATOMS: atom_id res chain seq x y z
N MET A 1 -23.14 -7.77 -20.03
CA MET A 1 -22.98 -7.80 -18.56
C MET A 1 -22.29 -6.50 -18.19
N SER A 2 -23.03 -5.53 -17.66
CA SER A 2 -22.47 -4.23 -17.27
C SER A 2 -21.51 -4.43 -16.11
N GLY A 3 -20.22 -4.27 -16.37
CA GLY A 3 -19.20 -4.19 -15.34
C GLY A 3 -19.53 -3.00 -14.46
N ARG A 4 -19.81 -3.25 -13.18
CA ARG A 4 -19.66 -2.23 -12.16
C ARG A 4 -18.20 -1.82 -12.20
N GLU A 5 -17.89 -0.73 -12.89
CA GLU A 5 -16.69 0.05 -12.59
C GLU A 5 -16.81 0.42 -11.12
N LEU A 6 -16.13 -0.37 -10.28
CA LEU A 6 -15.98 -0.08 -8.86
C LEU A 6 -15.38 1.31 -8.80
N THR A 7 -16.19 2.25 -8.33
CA THR A 7 -16.03 3.69 -8.54
C THR A 7 -15.05 4.22 -7.48
N TYR A 8 -13.81 3.73 -7.52
CA TYR A 8 -12.77 4.12 -6.57
C TYR A 8 -12.34 5.59 -6.73
N GLU A 9 -12.65 6.19 -7.88
CA GLU A 9 -12.28 7.55 -8.26
C GLU A 9 -12.92 8.65 -7.39
N HIS A 10 -14.03 8.37 -6.72
CA HIS A 10 -14.75 9.35 -5.89
C HIS A 10 -14.50 9.20 -4.39
N MET A 11 -13.74 8.20 -3.96
CA MET A 11 -13.50 7.98 -2.53
C MET A 11 -12.62 9.09 -1.94
N ASN A 12 -12.85 9.50 -0.72
CA ASN A 12 -11.90 10.36 -0.01
C ASN A 12 -10.79 9.53 0.65
N LEU A 13 -9.77 10.20 1.18
CA LEU A 13 -8.63 9.53 1.84
C LEU A 13 -9.09 8.55 2.93
N ARG A 14 -10.00 8.97 3.80
CA ARG A 14 -10.53 8.12 4.88
C ARG A 14 -11.15 6.82 4.34
N GLN A 15 -11.99 6.93 3.30
CA GLN A 15 -12.62 5.76 2.67
C GLN A 15 -11.59 4.82 2.03
N LEU A 16 -10.53 5.37 1.43
CA LEU A 16 -9.45 4.57 0.87
C LEU A 16 -8.67 3.84 1.97
N SER A 17 -8.31 4.51 3.06
CA SER A 17 -7.60 3.88 4.17
C SER A 17 -8.45 2.80 4.87
N GLU A 18 -9.75 3.04 5.03
CA GLU A 18 -10.69 2.02 5.54
C GLU A 18 -10.75 0.80 4.60
N LEU A 19 -10.76 1.04 3.29
CA LEU A 19 -10.75 -0.02 2.30
C LEU A 19 -9.40 -0.77 2.25
N GLU A 20 -8.26 -0.07 2.36
CA GLU A 20 -6.93 -0.69 2.50
C GLU A 20 -6.93 -1.68 3.66
N TYR A 21 -7.39 -1.25 4.83
CA TYR A 21 -7.44 -2.10 6.03
C TYR A 21 -8.28 -3.36 5.81
N ILE A 22 -9.46 -3.23 5.19
CA ILE A 22 -10.33 -4.37 4.88
C ILE A 22 -9.65 -5.32 3.90
N LEU A 23 -9.12 -4.80 2.79
CA LEU A 23 -8.47 -5.59 1.75
C LEU A 23 -7.22 -6.31 2.25
N LEU A 24 -6.45 -5.69 3.16
CA LEU A 24 -5.30 -6.34 3.79
C LEU A 24 -5.72 -7.45 4.76
N GLY A 25 -6.84 -7.28 5.46
CA GLY A 25 -7.44 -8.33 6.29
C GLY A 25 -7.84 -9.54 5.44
N ASP A 26 -8.64 -9.30 4.40
CA ASP A 26 -9.07 -10.36 3.47
C ASP A 26 -7.88 -11.02 2.77
N LEU A 27 -6.86 -10.24 2.36
CA LEU A 27 -5.65 -10.78 1.75
C LEU A 27 -4.90 -11.69 2.70
N ARG A 28 -4.72 -11.30 3.97
CA ARG A 28 -4.08 -12.16 4.97
C ARG A 28 -4.83 -13.47 5.12
N ASP A 29 -6.15 -13.41 5.26
CA ASP A 29 -6.97 -14.61 5.49
C ASP A 29 -6.82 -15.60 4.31
N VAL A 30 -6.88 -15.12 3.05
CA VAL A 30 -6.70 -15.98 1.86
C VAL A 30 -5.27 -16.53 1.72
N LEU A 31 -4.26 -15.82 2.22
CA LEU A 31 -2.88 -16.31 2.24
C LEU A 31 -2.68 -17.49 3.19
N GLU A 32 -3.50 -17.61 4.25
CA GLU A 32 -3.46 -18.70 5.22
C GLU A 32 -4.23 -19.95 4.75
N GLU A 33 -5.11 -19.81 3.76
CA GLU A 33 -5.89 -20.91 3.19
C GLU A 33 -5.08 -21.80 2.23
N ASP A 34 -5.66 -22.91 1.79
CA ASP A 34 -5.08 -23.80 0.77
C ASP A 34 -4.88 -23.09 -0.58
N SER A 35 -4.00 -23.63 -1.41
CA SER A 35 -3.62 -23.03 -2.70
C SER A 35 -4.56 -23.41 -3.84
N THR A 36 -5.87 -23.21 -3.69
CA THR A 36 -6.85 -23.60 -4.70
C THR A 36 -6.98 -22.59 -5.86
N GLU A 37 -7.54 -23.02 -6.99
CA GLU A 37 -7.87 -22.11 -8.12
C GLU A 37 -8.95 -21.08 -7.73
N GLU A 38 -9.79 -21.37 -6.75
CA GLU A 38 -10.73 -20.40 -6.19
C GLU A 38 -9.98 -19.32 -5.42
N ASN A 39 -9.08 -19.72 -4.52
CA ASN A 39 -8.27 -18.79 -3.72
C ASN A 39 -7.36 -17.95 -4.61
N ARG A 40 -6.86 -18.50 -5.72
CA ARG A 40 -6.15 -17.72 -6.75
C ARG A 40 -6.99 -16.57 -7.30
N LYS A 41 -8.27 -16.82 -7.63
CA LYS A 41 -9.16 -15.79 -8.17
C LYS A 41 -9.44 -14.72 -7.13
N TRP A 42 -9.65 -15.11 -5.88
CA TRP A 42 -9.79 -14.17 -4.75
C TRP A 42 -8.54 -13.32 -4.58
N LEU A 43 -7.35 -13.92 -4.52
CA LEU A 43 -6.07 -13.19 -4.46
C LEU A 43 -5.92 -12.20 -5.62
N SER A 44 -6.28 -12.62 -6.83
CA SER A 44 -6.22 -11.76 -8.02
C SER A 44 -7.14 -10.54 -7.88
N MET A 45 -8.39 -10.75 -7.43
CA MET A 45 -9.34 -9.65 -7.19
C MET A 45 -8.87 -8.69 -6.10
N LEU A 46 -8.35 -9.20 -4.98
CA LEU A 46 -7.84 -8.37 -3.88
C LEU A 46 -6.63 -7.55 -4.32
N VAL A 47 -5.68 -8.17 -5.02
CA VAL A 47 -4.48 -7.50 -5.55
C VAL A 47 -4.86 -6.45 -6.59
N ASP A 48 -5.81 -6.72 -7.48
CA ASP A 48 -6.31 -5.74 -8.45
C ASP A 48 -7.01 -4.56 -7.77
N ALA A 49 -7.77 -4.81 -6.70
CA ALA A 49 -8.41 -3.75 -5.93
C ALA A 49 -7.36 -2.84 -5.28
N LEU A 50 -6.38 -3.43 -4.57
CA LEU A 50 -5.27 -2.71 -3.95
C LEU A 50 -4.47 -1.90 -4.98
N LEU A 51 -4.21 -2.46 -6.16
CA LEU A 51 -3.48 -1.78 -7.24
C LEU A 51 -4.22 -0.56 -7.80
N ARG A 52 -5.55 -0.53 -7.69
CA ARG A 52 -6.39 0.60 -8.10
C ARG A 52 -6.50 1.67 -7.02
N THR A 53 -6.48 1.28 -5.75
CA THR A 53 -6.76 2.19 -4.63
C THR A 53 -5.50 2.82 -4.06
N LEU A 54 -4.44 2.03 -3.84
CA LEU A 54 -3.21 2.49 -3.17
C LEU A 54 -2.53 3.70 -3.85
N PRO A 55 -2.35 3.73 -5.19
CA PRO A 55 -1.71 4.88 -5.82
C PRO A 55 -2.49 6.18 -5.60
N ARG A 56 -3.83 6.08 -5.61
CA ARG A 56 -4.71 7.23 -5.37
C ARG A 56 -4.68 7.65 -3.90
N GLU A 57 -4.57 6.69 -2.99
CA GLU A 57 -4.43 6.96 -1.58
C GLU A 57 -3.14 7.73 -1.29
N PHE A 58 -1.99 7.29 -1.83
CA PHE A 58 -0.71 8.00 -1.68
C PHE A 58 -0.80 9.44 -2.21
N ILE A 59 -1.36 9.63 -3.41
CA ILE A 59 -1.56 10.97 -3.98
C ILE A 59 -2.41 11.85 -3.06
N LEU A 60 -3.50 11.32 -2.49
CA LEU A 60 -4.39 12.07 -1.61
C LEU A 60 -3.79 12.33 -0.22
N ARG A 61 -2.90 11.46 0.28
CA ARG A 61 -2.14 11.73 1.52
C ARG A 61 -1.20 12.92 1.33
N GLU A 62 -0.53 12.97 0.18
CA GLU A 62 0.39 14.05 -0.19
C GLU A 62 -0.34 15.34 -0.65
N GLU A 63 -1.65 15.23 -0.97
CA GLU A 63 -2.50 16.35 -1.39
C GLU A 63 -2.71 17.35 -0.24
N GLY A 64 -1.84 18.35 -0.20
CA GLY A 64 -1.76 19.33 0.89
C GLY A 64 -0.33 19.82 1.15
N GLY A 65 0.68 19.16 0.58
CA GLY A 65 2.07 19.58 0.67
C GLY A 65 2.67 19.39 2.06
N TYR A 66 2.06 18.57 2.92
CA TYR A 66 2.53 18.40 4.30
C TYR A 66 3.98 17.88 4.35
N LEU A 67 4.39 17.01 3.42
CA LEU A 67 5.77 16.56 3.29
C LEU A 67 6.71 17.71 2.93
N GLU A 68 6.29 18.63 2.05
CA GLU A 68 7.05 19.82 1.70
C GLU A 68 7.17 20.77 2.91
N GLU A 69 6.10 20.90 3.71
CA GLU A 69 6.13 21.64 4.98
C GLU A 69 7.08 20.99 6.00
N ILE A 70 7.11 19.65 6.10
CA ILE A 70 8.06 18.93 6.94
C ILE A 70 9.50 19.24 6.52
N VAL A 71 9.83 19.17 5.23
CA VAL A 71 11.18 19.50 4.76
C VAL A 71 11.53 20.97 5.00
N MET A 72 10.58 21.88 4.83
CA MET A 72 10.79 23.31 5.04
C MET A 72 11.11 23.65 6.51
N ASN A 73 10.38 23.03 7.44
CA ASN A 73 10.56 23.28 8.88
C ASN A 73 11.67 22.42 9.49
N CYS A 74 11.90 21.23 8.95
CA CYS A 74 12.83 20.22 9.46
C CYS A 74 13.68 19.65 8.30
N PRO A 75 14.66 20.42 7.77
CA PRO A 75 15.44 20.03 6.59
C PRO A 75 16.28 18.76 6.81
N GLU A 76 16.57 18.40 8.06
CA GLU A 76 17.21 17.12 8.42
C GLU A 76 16.36 15.88 8.10
N LEU A 77 15.05 16.05 7.92
CA LEU A 77 14.11 14.98 7.56
C LEU A 77 13.96 14.79 6.04
N ASP A 78 14.61 15.62 5.21
CA ASP A 78 14.55 15.55 3.74
C ASP A 78 14.86 14.15 3.19
N SER A 79 15.91 13.50 3.70
CA SER A 79 16.24 12.14 3.27
C SER A 79 15.16 11.12 3.62
N SER A 80 14.46 11.30 4.74
CA SER A 80 13.37 10.41 5.15
C SER A 80 12.11 10.65 4.31
N VAL A 81 11.83 11.90 3.95
CA VAL A 81 10.75 12.26 3.01
C VAL A 81 11.01 11.66 1.63
N GLN A 82 12.23 11.79 1.09
CA GLN A 82 12.60 11.19 -0.19
C GLN A 82 12.47 9.67 -0.15
N GLN A 83 12.95 9.02 0.91
CA GLN A 83 12.81 7.58 1.09
C GLN A 83 11.33 7.15 1.09
N LEU A 84 10.45 7.92 1.75
CA LEU A 84 9.01 7.62 1.81
C LEU A 84 8.36 7.66 0.42
N GLN A 85 8.76 8.62 -0.42
CA GLN A 85 8.29 8.72 -1.81
C GLN A 85 8.82 7.57 -2.69
N GLU A 86 10.08 7.16 -2.49
CA GLU A 86 10.65 5.99 -3.18
C GLU A 86 9.95 4.67 -2.78
N GLU A 87 9.54 4.56 -1.52
CA GLU A 87 8.75 3.43 -1.02
C GLU A 87 7.40 3.33 -1.72
N HIS A 88 6.67 4.44 -1.96
CA HIS A 88 5.41 4.45 -2.73
C HIS A 88 5.57 3.79 -4.11
N ILE A 89 6.59 4.23 -4.86
CA ILE A 89 6.87 3.74 -6.21
C ILE A 89 7.21 2.25 -6.16
N THR A 90 8.04 1.86 -5.20
CA THR A 90 8.48 0.47 -5.01
C THR A 90 7.29 -0.44 -4.68
N LEU A 91 6.43 -0.05 -3.74
CA LEU A 91 5.25 -0.82 -3.33
C LEU A 91 4.28 -1.03 -4.49
N CYS A 92 4.01 0.02 -5.28
CA CYS A 92 3.13 -0.06 -6.44
C CYS A 92 3.71 -0.96 -7.55
N SER A 93 5.01 -0.85 -7.80
CA SER A 93 5.72 -1.66 -8.80
C SER A 93 5.75 -3.14 -8.44
N GLN A 94 6.02 -3.44 -7.16
CA GLN A 94 6.01 -4.80 -6.64
C GLN A 94 4.62 -5.42 -6.74
N LEU A 95 3.57 -4.71 -6.30
CA LEU A 95 2.20 -5.21 -6.37
C LEU A 95 1.76 -5.48 -7.82
N ARG A 96 2.10 -4.59 -8.76
CA ARG A 96 1.83 -4.78 -10.20
C ARG A 96 2.52 -6.02 -10.76
N SER A 97 3.75 -6.29 -10.35
CA SER A 97 4.50 -7.47 -10.76
C SER A 97 3.85 -8.75 -10.23
N LEU A 98 3.40 -8.73 -8.97
CA LEU A 98 2.68 -9.85 -8.35
C LEU A 98 1.33 -10.09 -9.03
N ALA A 99 0.57 -9.04 -9.34
CA ALA A 99 -0.68 -9.13 -10.09
C ALA A 99 -0.48 -9.80 -11.45
N THR A 100 0.55 -9.37 -12.19
CA THR A 100 0.90 -9.92 -13.50
C THR A 100 1.20 -11.42 -13.42
N ARG A 101 1.94 -11.85 -12.40
CA ARG A 101 2.26 -13.26 -12.18
C ARG A 101 1.04 -14.08 -11.77
N LEU A 102 0.18 -13.56 -10.88
CA LEU A 102 -1.09 -14.19 -10.50
C LEU A 102 -1.98 -14.45 -11.72
N HIS A 103 -2.07 -13.49 -12.64
CA HIS A 103 -2.86 -13.62 -13.87
C HIS A 103 -2.20 -14.52 -14.91
N GLY A 104 -0.88 -14.48 -15.05
CA GLY A 104 -0.13 -15.24 -16.05
C GLY A 104 0.16 -16.71 -15.71
N THR A 105 -0.02 -17.11 -14.45
CA THR A 105 0.29 -18.47 -14.00
C THR A 105 -0.63 -19.50 -14.64
N THR A 106 -0.07 -20.54 -15.28
CA THR A 106 -0.89 -21.64 -15.83
C THR A 106 -1.13 -22.73 -14.78
N ASP A 107 -0.17 -22.96 -13.88
CA ASP A 107 -0.26 -23.92 -12.78
C ASP A 107 -0.04 -23.23 -11.44
N PHE A 108 -1.14 -22.83 -10.79
CA PHE A 108 -1.07 -22.09 -9.54
C PHE A 108 -0.53 -22.94 -8.40
N GLN A 109 -0.79 -24.24 -8.37
CA GLN A 109 -0.32 -25.11 -7.30
C GLN A 109 1.21 -25.09 -7.18
N VAL A 110 1.92 -25.03 -8.30
CA VAL A 110 3.39 -24.99 -8.33
C VAL A 110 3.94 -23.65 -7.84
N GLU A 111 3.30 -22.53 -8.21
CA GLU A 111 3.79 -21.19 -7.86
C GLU A 111 3.18 -20.60 -6.58
N ALA A 112 2.13 -21.21 -6.02
CA ALA A 112 1.31 -20.63 -4.97
C ALA A 112 2.14 -20.29 -3.72
N ASP A 113 2.96 -21.21 -3.21
CA ASP A 113 3.82 -20.93 -2.04
C ASP A 113 4.77 -19.75 -2.28
N SER A 114 5.28 -19.60 -3.50
CA SER A 114 6.15 -18.49 -3.86
C SER A 114 5.36 -17.17 -3.92
N LEU A 115 4.20 -17.18 -4.59
CA LEU A 115 3.34 -16.01 -4.72
C LEU A 115 2.78 -15.56 -3.36
N LYS A 116 2.29 -16.49 -2.55
CA LYS A 116 1.76 -16.21 -1.20
C LYS A 116 2.82 -15.62 -0.29
N ARG A 117 4.04 -16.17 -0.28
CA ARG A 117 5.16 -15.59 0.48
C ARG A 117 5.53 -14.19 0.02
N GLN A 118 5.54 -13.95 -1.29
CA GLN A 118 5.86 -12.62 -1.83
C GLN A 118 4.76 -11.59 -1.53
N LEU A 119 3.49 -11.98 -1.59
CA LEU A 119 2.37 -11.14 -1.15
C LEU A 119 2.45 -10.83 0.35
N GLY A 120 2.75 -11.84 1.17
CA GLY A 120 3.00 -11.66 2.60
C GLY A 120 4.15 -10.70 2.89
N ALA A 121 5.27 -10.84 2.18
CA ALA A 121 6.39 -9.91 2.29
C ALA A 121 6.01 -8.49 1.85
N TRP A 122 5.28 -8.35 0.75
CA TRP A 122 4.78 -7.06 0.27
C TRP A 122 3.86 -6.38 1.30
N MET A 123 2.93 -7.12 1.94
CA MET A 123 2.08 -6.56 3.00
C MET A 123 2.91 -6.04 4.18
N ASN A 124 3.96 -6.77 4.57
CA ASN A 124 4.87 -6.31 5.62
C ASN A 124 5.60 -5.02 5.24
N CYS A 125 5.98 -4.86 3.96
CA CYS A 125 6.56 -3.64 3.44
C CYS A 125 5.57 -2.47 3.49
N LEU A 126 4.31 -2.66 3.10
CA LEU A 126 3.28 -1.63 3.16
C LEU A 126 3.03 -1.17 4.60
N GLN A 127 2.91 -2.12 5.54
CA GLN A 127 2.78 -1.78 6.96
C GLN A 127 4.02 -1.08 7.52
N ALA A 128 5.21 -1.44 7.06
CA ALA A 128 6.45 -0.77 7.47
C ALA A 128 6.50 0.68 6.96
N HIS A 129 6.07 0.89 5.72
CA HIS A 129 5.90 2.20 5.12
C HIS A 129 4.91 3.07 5.89
N ASN A 130 3.69 2.57 6.19
CA ASN A 130 2.71 3.33 6.99
C ASN A 130 3.29 3.75 8.35
N ARG A 131 4.02 2.86 9.03
CA ARG A 131 4.71 3.20 10.29
C ARG A 131 5.85 4.20 10.11
N HIS A 132 6.53 4.18 8.97
CA HIS A 132 7.58 5.14 8.64
C HIS A 132 6.96 6.54 8.48
N GLU A 133 5.85 6.65 7.74
CA GLU A 133 5.07 7.87 7.59
C GLU A 133 4.62 8.44 8.94
N GLU A 134 3.98 7.61 9.78
CA GLU A 134 3.52 8.03 11.11
C GLU A 134 4.65 8.58 11.98
N ARG A 135 5.82 7.93 11.95
CA ARG A 135 7.00 8.38 12.73
C ARG A 135 7.55 9.70 12.21
N LEU A 136 7.60 9.87 10.89
CA LEU A 136 8.09 11.08 10.26
C LEU A 136 7.24 12.30 10.66
N VAL A 137 5.91 12.14 10.60
CA VAL A 137 4.96 13.19 11.03
C VAL A 137 5.12 13.51 12.52
N GLN A 138 5.28 12.49 13.37
CA GLN A 138 5.50 12.70 14.80
C GLN A 138 6.82 13.41 15.10
N GLN A 139 7.89 13.07 14.38
CA GLN A 139 9.20 13.71 14.54
C GLN A 139 9.16 15.19 14.16
N ALA A 140 8.54 15.51 13.03
CA ALA A 140 8.36 16.90 12.60
C ALA A 140 7.59 17.73 13.65
N TYR A 141 6.51 17.16 14.20
CA TYR A 141 5.72 17.82 15.25
C TYR A 141 6.52 18.07 16.55
N GLN A 142 7.36 17.13 16.96
CA GLN A 142 8.21 17.27 18.14
C GLN A 142 9.27 18.37 17.97
N GLN A 143 9.78 18.55 16.75
CA GLN A 143 10.75 19.62 16.47
C GLN A 143 10.09 20.99 16.42
N ASP A 144 8.89 21.09 15.85
CA ASP A 144 8.10 22.33 15.81
C ASP A 144 7.74 22.83 17.23
N THR A 145 7.40 21.90 18.13
CA THR A 145 7.04 22.23 19.53
C THR A 145 8.24 22.40 20.48
N GLY A 146 9.44 21.97 20.08
CA GLY A 146 10.65 21.97 20.91
C GLY A 146 11.41 23.30 20.99
N GLY A 147 10.99 24.33 20.26
CA GLY A 147 11.64 25.66 20.23
C GLY A 147 11.29 26.61 21.37
N GLY A 148 10.58 26.15 22.40
CA GLY A 148 10.16 26.96 23.55
C GLY A 148 10.98 26.71 24.82
N ASP A 149 12.21 27.24 24.89
CA ASP A 149 12.88 27.64 26.13
C ASP A 149 13.77 28.88 25.91
#